data_AF-I7L6X2-F1
#
_entry.id   AF-I7L6X2-F1
#
_cell.length_a   1.000
_cell.length_b   1.000
_cell.length_c   1.000
_cell.angle_alpha   90.00
_cell.angle_beta   90.00
_cell.angle_gamma   90.00
#
_symmetry.space_group_name_H-M   'P 1'
#
loop_
_entity.id
_entity.type
_entity.pdbx_description
1 polymer ?
#
loop_
_entity_poly.entity_id
_entity_poly.type
_entity_poly.pdbx_seq_one_letter_code
_entity_poly.pdbx_strand_id
1 'polypeptide(L)'
;MNKLSDFFKKLNKKTYMPLIWLTLLAVIIWIICPLVHLSRVWRVGLVFFIFNSYIAFEIGHLMDLRKLSKWWFLLFPLVFALAVTIHFAKYNYLLCIVYLCFELFGLWRNDFYHEKK
;
A
#
# COMPACT_ATOMS: atom_id res chain seq x y z
N MET A 1 -31.13 13.95 -0.62
CA MET A 1 -29.68 14.00 -0.30
C MET A 1 -29.30 12.61 0.20
N ASN A 2 -28.48 11.87 -0.57
CA ASN A 2 -28.30 10.41 -0.38
C ASN A 2 -27.57 10.08 0.92
N LYS A 3 -28.22 9.36 1.83
CA LYS A 3 -27.67 8.86 3.12
C LYS A 3 -26.30 8.17 2.98
N LEU A 4 -26.03 7.61 1.80
CA LEU A 4 -24.77 6.99 1.40
C LEU A 4 -23.60 8.00 1.35
N SER A 5 -23.81 9.20 0.80
CA SER A 5 -22.74 10.20 0.67
C SER A 5 -22.32 10.80 2.01
N ASP A 6 -23.26 10.92 2.95
CA ASP A 6 -22.96 11.36 4.32
C ASP A 6 -22.18 10.31 5.10
N PHE A 7 -22.43 9.02 4.86
CA PHE A 7 -21.66 7.93 5.43
C PHE A 7 -20.20 7.93 4.94
N PHE A 8 -19.96 8.09 3.64
CA PHE A 8 -18.61 8.22 3.08
C PHE A 8 -17.90 9.46 3.60
N LYS A 9 -18.58 10.62 3.70
CA LYS A 9 -18.01 11.83 4.30
C LYS A 9 -17.59 11.62 5.76
N LYS A 10 -18.41 10.92 6.54
CA LYS A 10 -18.11 10.63 7.96
C LYS A 10 -16.94 9.67 8.13
N LEU A 11 -16.82 8.68 7.24
CA LEU A 11 -15.66 7.79 7.19
C LEU A 11 -14.39 8.58 6.84
N ASN A 12 -14.41 9.36 5.74
CA ASN A 12 -13.24 10.10 5.25
C ASN A 12 -12.69 11.18 6.20
N LYS A 13 -13.43 11.53 7.25
CA LYS A 13 -12.92 12.41 8.32
C LYS A 13 -11.84 11.76 9.17
N LYS A 14 -11.70 10.43 9.15
CA LYS A 14 -10.72 9.73 9.96
C LYS A 14 -9.32 9.79 9.33
N THR A 15 -8.33 10.09 10.16
CA THR A 15 -6.94 10.32 9.76
C THR A 15 -6.30 9.13 9.02
N TYR A 16 -6.73 7.90 9.30
CA TYR A 16 -6.19 6.68 8.70
C TYR A 16 -6.87 6.26 7.37
N MET A 17 -7.93 6.94 6.94
CA MET A 17 -8.69 6.53 5.74
C MET A 17 -7.87 6.53 4.44
N PRO A 18 -7.01 7.53 4.16
CA PRO A 18 -6.18 7.49 2.95
C PRO A 18 -5.32 6.23 2.84
N LEU A 19 -4.85 5.73 3.97
CA LEU A 19 -4.05 4.52 4.08
C LEU A 19 -4.88 3.27 3.71
N ILE A 20 -6.11 3.21 4.22
CA ILE A 20 -7.08 2.17 3.84
C ILE A 20 -7.41 2.25 2.35
N TRP A 21 -7.64 3.46 1.81
CA TRP A 21 -7.94 3.64 0.39
C TRP A 21 -6.80 3.18 -0.52
N LEU A 22 -5.54 3.49 -0.18
CA LEU A 22 -4.37 3.02 -0.93
C LEU A 22 -4.20 1.51 -0.86
N THR A 23 -4.41 0.93 0.32
CA THR A 23 -4.37 -0.52 0.50
C THR A 23 -5.47 -1.20 -0.31
N LEU A 24 -6.68 -0.65 -0.29
CA LEU A 24 -7.81 -1.14 -1.08
C LEU A 24 -7.55 -1.02 -2.58
N LEU A 25 -6.95 0.10 -3.03
CA LEU A 25 -6.55 0.31 -4.41
C LEU A 25 -5.58 -0.79 -4.88
N ALA A 26 -4.56 -1.13 -4.07
CA ALA A 26 -3.63 -2.19 -4.40
C ALA A 26 -4.31 -3.57 -4.52
N VAL A 27 -5.27 -3.88 -3.63
CA VAL A 27 -6.07 -5.11 -3.71
C VAL A 27 -6.93 -5.13 -4.97
N ILE A 28 -7.56 -4.00 -5.33
CA ILE A 28 -8.36 -3.89 -6.57
C ILE A 28 -7.47 -4.08 -7.79
N ILE A 29 -6.30 -3.43 -7.83
CA ILE A 29 -5.32 -3.61 -8.91
C ILE A 29 -4.93 -5.08 -9.01
N TRP A 30 -4.69 -5.75 -7.88
CA TRP A 30 -4.37 -7.17 -7.85
C TRP A 30 -5.48 -8.05 -8.45
N ILE A 31 -6.75 -7.79 -8.11
CA ILE A 31 -7.91 -8.52 -8.63
C ILE A 31 -8.11 -8.27 -10.13
N ILE A 32 -7.88 -7.04 -10.60
CA ILE A 32 -8.06 -6.67 -12.01
C ILE A 32 -6.90 -7.19 -12.87
N CYS A 33 -5.69 -7.25 -12.32
CA CYS A 33 -4.47 -7.68 -13.02
C CYS A 33 -4.62 -8.99 -13.82
N PRO A 34 -5.30 -10.05 -13.33
CA PRO A 34 -5.55 -11.25 -14.12
C PRO A 34 -6.50 -11.09 -15.30
N LEU A 35 -7.40 -10.10 -15.29
CA LEU A 35 -8.31 -9.84 -16.41
C LEU A 35 -7.61 -9.21 -17.62
N VAL A 36 -6.43 -8.61 -17.44
CA VAL A 36 -5.73 -7.87 -18.51
C VAL A 36 -4.86 -8.78 -19.39
N HIS A 37 -5.00 -10.11 -19.31
CA HIS A 37 -4.18 -11.08 -20.09
C HIS A 37 -2.65 -10.88 -19.99
N LEU A 38 -2.16 -10.14 -18.98
CA LEU A 38 -0.73 -9.90 -18.79
C LEU A 38 0.00 -11.21 -18.48
N SER A 39 1.21 -11.41 -18.99
CA SER A 39 2.01 -12.59 -18.64
C SER A 39 2.29 -12.66 -17.13
N ARG A 40 2.44 -13.87 -16.56
CA ARG A 40 2.72 -14.05 -15.13
C ARG A 40 3.96 -13.25 -14.67
N VAL A 41 5.00 -13.17 -15.51
CA VAL A 41 6.23 -12.43 -15.21
C VAL A 41 5.97 -10.92 -15.09
N TRP A 42 5.17 -10.36 -16.02
CA TRP A 42 4.83 -8.94 -16.00
C TRP A 42 3.97 -8.56 -14.79
N ARG A 43 3.06 -9.42 -14.33
CA ARG A 43 2.27 -9.16 -13.10
C ARG A 43 3.18 -9.09 -11.88
N VAL A 44 4.15 -9.98 -11.78
CA VAL A 44 5.10 -9.99 -10.66
C VAL A 44 6.06 -8.81 -10.72
N GLY A 45 6.65 -8.52 -11.89
CA GLY A 45 7.60 -7.44 -12.05
C GLY A 45 6.97 -6.05 -11.99
N LEU A 46 5.98 -5.76 -12.83
CA LEU A 46 5.42 -4.40 -12.90
C LEU A 46 4.46 -4.12 -11.75
N VAL A 47 3.51 -5.01 -11.53
CA VAL A 47 2.40 -4.72 -10.60
C VAL A 47 2.82 -4.98 -9.16
N PHE A 48 3.38 -6.16 -8.89
CA PHE A 48 3.84 -6.47 -7.54
C PHE A 48 5.16 -5.80 -7.21
N PHE A 49 6.15 -5.72 -8.09
CA PHE A 49 7.39 -5.06 -7.70
C PHE A 49 7.25 -3.55 -7.73
N ILE A 50 6.98 -2.95 -8.90
CA ILE A 50 7.06 -1.50 -9.08
C ILE A 50 5.88 -0.78 -8.44
N PHE A 51 4.65 -1.11 -8.84
CA PHE A 51 3.45 -0.38 -8.37
C PHE A 51 3.24 -0.51 -6.87
N ASN A 52 3.29 -1.73 -6.32
CA ASN A 52 3.11 -1.90 -4.88
C ASN A 52 4.24 -1.29 -4.06
N SER A 53 5.49 -1.26 -4.55
CA SER A 53 6.58 -0.55 -3.85
C SER A 53 6.35 0.96 -3.82
N TYR A 54 5.81 1.53 -4.90
CA TYR A 54 5.41 2.93 -4.93
C TYR A 54 4.26 3.21 -3.94
N ILE A 55 3.22 2.36 -3.92
CA ILE A 55 2.11 2.48 -2.95
C ILE A 55 2.62 2.36 -1.52
N ALA A 56 3.53 1.42 -1.26
CA ALA A 56 4.20 1.26 0.03
C ALA A 56 4.91 2.55 0.45
N PHE A 57 5.72 3.14 -0.43
CA PHE A 57 6.38 4.41 -0.15
C PHE A 57 5.39 5.54 0.21
N GLU A 58 4.31 5.69 -0.58
CA GLU A 58 3.26 6.69 -0.31
C GLU A 58 2.53 6.43 1.01
N ILE A 59 2.29 5.16 1.38
CA ILE A 59 1.71 4.79 2.68
C ILE A 59 2.62 5.26 3.81
N GLY A 60 3.93 4.97 3.74
CA GLY A 60 4.90 5.41 4.73
C GLY A 60 4.96 6.93 4.86
N HIS A 61 4.93 7.64 3.73
CA HIS A 61 4.89 9.10 3.72
C HIS A 61 3.61 9.67 4.35
N LEU A 62 2.45 9.10 4.01
CA LEU A 62 1.17 9.49 4.59
C LEU A 62 1.09 9.22 6.09
N MET A 63 1.72 8.15 6.55
CA MET A 63 1.82 7.85 7.98
C MET A 63 2.56 8.93 8.74
N ASP A 64 3.68 9.40 8.20
CA ASP A 64 4.47 10.47 8.81
C ASP A 64 3.71 11.82 8.79
N LEU A 65 3.19 12.21 7.62
CA LEU A 65 2.41 13.44 7.44
C LEU A 65 1.21 13.52 8.40
N ARG A 66 0.58 12.37 8.67
CA ARG A 66 -0.64 12.31 9.49
C ARG A 66 -0.38 11.85 10.93
N LYS A 67 0.89 11.68 11.31
CA LYS A 67 1.34 11.20 12.64
C LYS A 67 0.58 9.96 13.10
N LEU A 68 0.40 9.02 12.18
CA LEU A 68 -0.29 7.76 12.45
C LEU A 68 0.61 6.84 13.29
N SER A 69 -0.03 5.95 14.06
CA SER A 69 0.71 4.97 14.86
C SER A 69 1.55 4.06 13.96
N LYS A 70 2.78 3.74 14.41
CA LYS A 70 3.72 2.87 13.70
C LYS A 70 3.16 1.48 13.39
N TRP A 71 2.12 1.03 14.10
CA TRP A 71 1.44 -0.24 13.81
C TRP A 71 0.76 -0.29 12.43
N TRP A 72 0.38 0.86 11.86
CA TRP A 72 -0.25 0.91 10.54
C TRP A 72 0.67 0.50 9.38
N PHE A 73 1.98 0.52 9.61
CA PHE A 73 3.02 0.07 8.70
C PHE A 73 2.92 -1.42 8.37
N LEU A 74 2.30 -2.22 9.25
CA LEU A 74 2.12 -3.65 8.99
C LEU A 74 0.89 -3.93 8.13
N LEU A 75 -0.03 -2.96 7.97
CA LEU A 75 -1.33 -3.19 7.32
C LEU A 75 -1.15 -3.66 5.88
N PHE A 76 -0.43 -2.90 5.08
CA PHE A 76 -0.24 -3.18 3.66
C PHE A 76 0.56 -4.46 3.39
N PRO A 77 1.75 -4.68 4.01
CA PRO A 77 2.50 -5.91 3.84
C PRO A 77 1.73 -7.14 4.35
N LEU A 78 0.95 -7.03 5.43
CA LEU A 78 0.13 -8.14 5.93
C LEU A 78 -1.02 -8.48 4.97
N VAL A 79 -1.74 -7.48 4.46
CA VAL A 79 -2.80 -7.67 3.45
C VAL A 79 -2.22 -8.31 2.19
N PHE A 80 -1.04 -7.85 1.75
CA PHE A 80 -0.36 -8.44 0.61
C PHE A 80 0.10 -9.88 0.87
N ALA A 81 0.67 -10.16 2.04
CA ALA A 81 1.07 -11.50 2.44
C ALA A 81 -0.12 -12.47 2.36
N LEU A 82 -1.28 -12.06 2.89
CA LEU A 82 -2.52 -12.84 2.80
C LEU A 82 -2.96 -13.05 1.35
N ALA A 83 -2.97 -12.01 0.52
CA ALA A 83 -3.33 -12.11 -0.90
C ALA A 83 -2.40 -13.07 -1.67
N VAL A 84 -1.10 -13.03 -1.36
CA VAL A 84 -0.10 -13.91 -1.95
C VAL A 84 -0.27 -15.36 -1.49
N THR A 85 -0.49 -15.59 -0.18
CA THR A 85 -0.62 -16.95 0.36
C THR A 85 -1.73 -17.75 -0.32
N ILE A 86 -2.79 -17.06 -0.75
CA ILE A 86 -3.97 -17.66 -1.38
C ILE A 86 -3.68 -18.02 -2.86
N HIS A 87 -2.77 -17.32 -3.55
CA HIS A 87 -2.74 -17.31 -5.01
C HIS A 87 -1.36 -17.52 -5.67
N PHE A 88 -0.25 -17.34 -4.96
CA PHE A 88 1.11 -17.38 -5.52
C PHE A 88 2.13 -18.14 -4.64
N ALA A 89 3.21 -18.61 -5.29
CA ALA A 89 4.28 -19.41 -4.69
C ALA A 89 5.14 -18.66 -3.65
N LYS A 90 5.83 -19.42 -2.79
CA LYS A 90 6.68 -18.99 -1.65
C LYS A 90 7.61 -17.78 -1.91
N TYR A 91 8.02 -17.53 -3.15
CA TYR A 91 8.93 -16.43 -3.50
C TYR A 91 8.34 -15.03 -3.24
N ASN A 92 7.02 -14.90 -3.18
CA ASN A 92 6.37 -13.60 -3.02
C ASN A 92 6.40 -13.07 -1.57
N TYR A 93 6.80 -13.86 -0.57
CA TYR A 93 7.02 -13.32 0.79
C TYR A 93 8.19 -12.33 0.86
N LEU A 94 9.18 -12.48 -0.03
CA LEU A 94 10.30 -11.55 -0.16
C LEU A 94 9.82 -10.14 -0.51
N LEU A 95 8.71 -10.01 -1.25
CA LEU A 95 8.10 -8.73 -1.59
C LEU A 95 7.49 -8.03 -0.37
N CYS A 96 7.03 -8.77 0.64
CA CYS A 96 6.56 -8.16 1.89
C CYS A 96 7.69 -7.39 2.58
N ILE A 97 8.89 -7.97 2.61
CA ILE A 97 10.08 -7.32 3.17
C ILE A 97 10.43 -6.09 2.35
N VAL A 98 10.39 -6.19 1.02
CA VAL A 98 10.64 -5.05 0.12
C VAL A 98 9.67 -3.91 0.42
N TYR A 99 8.37 -4.18 0.58
CA TYR A 99 7.39 -3.14 0.88
C TYR A 99 7.61 -2.50 2.25
N LEU A 100 7.95 -3.30 3.27
CA LEU A 100 8.34 -2.76 4.58
C LEU A 100 9.53 -1.79 4.43
N CYS A 101 10.55 -2.13 3.63
CA CYS A 101 11.66 -1.23 3.37
C CYS A 101 11.22 0.07 2.69
N PHE A 102 10.36 0.00 1.67
CA PHE A 102 9.87 1.20 0.98
C PHE A 102 8.96 2.08 1.85
N GLU A 103 8.11 1.49 2.68
CA GLU A 103 7.34 2.23 3.67
C GLU A 103 8.24 2.92 4.71
N LEU A 104 9.33 2.27 5.15
CA LEU A 104 10.30 2.91 6.05
C LEU A 104 10.97 4.10 5.38
N PHE A 105 11.36 3.96 4.10
CA PHE A 105 11.89 5.08 3.34
C PHE A 105 10.87 6.22 3.17
N GLY A 106 9.60 5.91 2.96
CA GLY A 106 8.53 6.89 2.92
C GLY A 106 8.36 7.62 4.24
N LEU A 107 8.45 6.89 5.35
CA LEU A 107 8.33 7.42 6.70
C LEU A 107 9.53 8.32 7.07
N TRP A 108 10.74 7.93 6.68
CA TRP A 108 11.97 8.72 6.91
C TRP A 108 12.24 9.79 5.86
N ARG A 109 11.33 9.97 4.89
CA ARG A 109 11.51 10.93 3.79
C ARG A 109 11.84 12.34 4.31
N ASN A 110 11.15 12.78 5.35
CA ASN A 110 11.35 14.13 5.89
C ASN A 110 12.72 14.26 6.57
N ASP A 111 13.22 13.21 7.23
CA ASP A 111 14.55 13.20 7.85
C ASP A 111 15.68 13.27 6.78
N PHE A 112 15.52 12.54 5.66
CA PHE A 112 16.50 12.60 4.55
C PHE A 112 16.53 13.93 3.80
N TYR A 113 15.37 14.58 3.63
CA TYR A 113 15.27 15.82 2.88
C TYR A 113 15.48 17.09 3.73
N HIS A 114 15.53 16.97 5.06
CA HIS A 114 15.78 18.09 5.97
C HIS A 114 17.27 18.41 6.22
N GLU A 115 18.23 17.62 5.76
CA GLU A 115 19.69 17.92 5.89
C GLU A 115 20.19 19.08 4.99
N LYS A 116 19.29 19.81 4.32
CA LYS A 116 19.65 21.03 3.57
C LYS A 116 18.70 22.18 3.83
N LYS A 117 18.67 22.71 5.05
CA LYS A 117 18.34 24.12 5.30
C LYS A 117 19.18 24.67 6.45
#